data_AF-A0A3B9AGW4-F1
#
_entry.id   AF-A0A3B9AGW4-F1
#
_cell.length_a   1.000
_cell.length_b   1.000
_cell.length_c   1.000
_cell.angle_alpha   90.00
_cell.angle_beta   90.00
_cell.angle_gamma   90.00
#
_symmetry.space_group_name_H-M   'P 1'
#
loop_
_entity.id
_entity.type
_entity.pdbx_description
1 polymer ?
#
loop_
_entity_poly.entity_id
_entity_poly.type
_entity_poly.pdbx_seq_one_letter_code
_entity_poly.pdbx_strand_id
1 'polypeptide(L)'
;MCQHPFSRYIVSALFSLIASMPLSAQHSIAREWGEALLKSMEGDLARPAVQARNLFHFSVAMYDAWAAYDTLARPYLLGQTTATGFTCPCRNVPVPTDVEAARKEAISFAAYRLLTSRYTHSPQASGAMTQFRDLMIKHGYDYRSNSIDYSSGSPAALGNYIAQCVLQMGAKDGSLEENNYNNAKYKPANEPLTVIQPGPGTLNDPNRWQPVKVRRALDHDGYPMFECRCGGKPFWMLIDSLDGSGRRITGTQSSQTPHWGKVPPFSLKKTDQRVFVRNGM
;
A
#
# COMPACT_ATOMS: atom_id res chain seq x y z
N MET A 1 -6.24 90.94 -19.80
CA MET A 1 -5.48 90.25 -18.74
C MET A 1 -6.01 88.83 -18.65
N CYS A 2 -5.13 87.90 -19.05
CA CYS A 2 -5.02 86.45 -18.80
C CYS A 2 -6.20 85.47 -18.98
N GLN A 3 -5.90 84.45 -19.79
CA GLN A 3 -6.64 83.23 -20.12
C GLN A 3 -6.58 82.20 -18.97
N HIS A 4 -7.59 81.31 -18.90
CA HIS A 4 -7.64 80.07 -18.10
C HIS A 4 -6.56 79.03 -18.56
N PRO A 5 -6.40 77.77 -18.02
CA PRO A 5 -7.20 77.00 -17.04
C PRO A 5 -6.42 75.99 -16.11
N PHE A 6 -7.19 75.23 -15.30
CA PHE A 6 -6.97 73.85 -14.77
C PHE A 6 -5.95 73.53 -13.63
N SER A 7 -6.27 72.43 -12.92
CA SER A 7 -5.53 71.68 -11.87
C SER A 7 -5.83 72.16 -10.44
N ARG A 8 -6.24 71.38 -9.43
CA ARG A 8 -6.08 69.95 -9.11
C ARG A 8 -7.08 69.60 -8.00
N TYR A 9 -7.96 68.63 -8.20
CA TYR A 9 -8.52 67.85 -7.08
C TYR A 9 -8.51 66.38 -7.50
N ILE A 10 -7.41 65.71 -7.20
CA ILE A 10 -7.36 64.25 -7.20
C ILE A 10 -7.65 63.84 -5.77
N VAL A 11 -8.87 63.36 -5.54
CA VAL A 11 -9.24 62.66 -4.30
C VAL A 11 -8.51 61.33 -4.33
N SER A 12 -7.43 61.20 -3.57
CA SER A 12 -6.74 59.94 -3.35
C SER A 12 -7.58 59.06 -2.42
N ALA A 13 -8.43 58.23 -3.00
CA ALA A 13 -9.02 57.09 -2.31
C ALA A 13 -7.98 55.96 -2.23
N LEU A 14 -7.24 55.91 -1.11
CA LEU A 14 -6.36 54.78 -0.81
C LEU A 14 -7.21 53.61 -0.31
N PHE A 15 -7.81 52.87 -1.24
CA PHE A 15 -8.49 51.62 -0.93
C PHE A 15 -7.41 50.58 -0.61
N SER A 16 -7.29 50.20 0.66
CA SER A 16 -6.44 49.09 1.08
C SER A 16 -6.88 47.80 0.37
N LEU A 17 -6.15 47.42 -0.68
CA LEU A 17 -6.20 46.08 -1.24
C LEU A 17 -5.60 45.12 -0.20
N ILE A 18 -6.41 44.66 0.74
CA ILE A 18 -6.13 43.40 1.44
C ILE A 18 -6.38 42.33 0.38
N ALA A 19 -5.32 41.96 -0.34
CA ALA A 19 -5.35 40.79 -1.19
C ALA A 19 -5.61 39.58 -0.28
N SER A 20 -6.82 39.04 -0.36
CA SER A 20 -7.14 37.71 0.16
C SER A 20 -6.31 36.70 -0.62
N MET A 21 -5.05 36.52 -0.23
CA MET A 21 -4.28 35.40 -0.73
C MET A 21 -5.04 34.13 -0.34
N PRO A 22 -5.43 33.27 -1.29
CA PRO A 22 -5.92 31.96 -0.91
C PRO A 22 -4.78 31.28 -0.17
N LEU A 23 -4.98 31.02 1.12
CA LEU A 23 -4.11 30.17 1.90
C LEU A 23 -4.27 28.76 1.35
N SER A 24 -3.57 28.45 0.26
CA SER A 24 -3.41 27.07 -0.18
C SER A 24 -2.54 26.40 0.88
N ALA A 25 -3.17 25.76 1.86
CA ALA A 25 -2.48 24.93 2.81
C ALA A 25 -1.79 23.82 2.02
N GLN A 26 -0.47 23.94 1.85
CA GLN A 26 0.34 22.95 1.15
C GLN A 26 0.12 21.60 1.84
N HIS A 27 -0.21 20.56 1.07
CA HIS A 27 -0.44 19.23 1.63
C HIS A 27 0.81 18.76 2.39
N SER A 28 0.61 18.13 3.56
CA SER A 28 1.72 17.50 4.28
C SER A 28 2.36 16.41 3.41
N ILE A 29 3.65 16.17 3.60
CA ILE A 29 4.37 15.11 2.88
C ILE A 29 3.70 13.74 3.07
N ALA A 30 3.18 13.47 4.28
CA ALA A 30 2.45 12.24 4.59
C ALA A 30 1.15 12.13 3.78
N ARG A 31 0.44 13.25 3.57
CA ARG A 31 -0.75 13.27 2.71
C ARG A 31 -0.40 13.01 1.25
N GLU A 32 0.66 13.63 0.72
CA GLU A 32 1.04 13.41 -0.68
C GLU A 32 1.43 11.95 -0.96
N TRP A 33 2.20 11.33 -0.06
CA TRP A 33 2.51 9.90 -0.17
C TRP A 33 1.28 9.02 0.04
N GLY A 34 0.35 9.41 0.91
CA GLY A 34 -0.91 8.71 1.11
C GLY A 34 -1.79 8.74 -0.14
N GLU A 35 -1.90 9.90 -0.79
CA GLU A 35 -2.61 10.05 -2.08
C GLU A 35 -1.94 9.20 -3.18
N ALA A 36 -0.61 9.14 -3.22
CA ALA A 36 0.12 8.28 -4.15
C ALA A 36 -0.13 6.78 -3.91
N LEU A 37 -0.16 6.34 -2.65
CA LEU A 37 -0.52 4.97 -2.28
C LEU A 37 -1.96 4.64 -2.71
N LEU A 38 -2.93 5.47 -2.32
CA LEU A 38 -4.34 5.27 -2.66
C LEU A 38 -4.54 5.19 -4.18
N LYS A 39 -3.88 6.08 -4.94
CA LYS A 39 -3.95 6.05 -6.39
C LYS A 39 -3.37 4.76 -6.97
N SER A 40 -2.27 4.27 -6.41
CA SER A 40 -1.66 3.01 -6.84
C SER A 40 -2.53 1.80 -6.50
N MET A 41 -3.31 1.84 -5.40
CA MET A 41 -4.28 0.79 -5.05
C MET A 41 -5.41 0.67 -6.09
N GLU A 42 -5.86 1.77 -6.70
CA GLU A 42 -6.87 1.74 -7.77
C GLU A 42 -6.40 0.97 -9.01
N GLY A 43 -5.09 0.96 -9.24
CA GLY A 43 -4.47 0.27 -10.38
C GLY A 43 -3.95 -1.14 -10.08
N ASP A 44 -4.12 -1.63 -8.85
CA ASP A 44 -3.64 -2.95 -8.40
C ASP A 44 -4.77 -3.99 -8.32
N LEU A 45 -4.37 -5.25 -8.09
CA LEU A 45 -5.30 -6.35 -7.85
C LEU A 45 -6.11 -6.14 -6.55
N ALA A 46 -7.39 -6.50 -6.59
CA ALA A 46 -8.33 -6.47 -5.46
C ALA A 46 -8.02 -7.56 -4.42
N ARG A 47 -6.97 -7.30 -3.62
CA ARG A 47 -6.48 -8.19 -2.56
C ARG A 47 -6.61 -7.51 -1.19
N PRO A 48 -7.80 -7.48 -0.55
CA PRO A 48 -8.06 -6.66 0.64
C PRO A 48 -7.05 -6.85 1.77
N ALA A 49 -6.65 -8.09 2.06
CA ALA A 49 -5.68 -8.38 3.12
C ALA A 49 -4.27 -7.85 2.78
N VAL A 50 -3.84 -7.98 1.52
CA VAL A 50 -2.57 -7.40 1.04
C VAL A 50 -2.61 -5.88 1.13
N GLN A 51 -3.71 -5.26 0.68
CA GLN A 51 -3.85 -3.80 0.70
C GLN A 51 -3.88 -3.24 2.13
N ALA A 52 -4.64 -3.84 3.04
CA ALA A 52 -4.68 -3.44 4.44
C ALA A 52 -3.29 -3.55 5.10
N ARG A 53 -2.55 -4.61 4.80
CA ARG A 53 -1.16 -4.79 5.26
C ARG A 53 -0.21 -3.74 4.70
N ASN A 54 -0.32 -3.41 3.41
CA ASN A 54 0.49 -2.36 2.78
C ASN A 54 0.21 -0.99 3.41
N LEU A 55 -1.06 -0.65 3.66
CA LEU A 55 -1.46 0.57 4.36
C LEU A 55 -0.86 0.63 5.76
N PHE A 56 -0.93 -0.46 6.52
CA PHE A 56 -0.32 -0.53 7.86
C PHE A 56 1.20 -0.33 7.82
N HIS A 57 1.90 -1.08 6.97
CA HIS A 57 3.35 -0.96 6.81
C HIS A 57 3.77 0.45 6.37
N PHE A 58 2.99 1.07 5.50
CA PHE A 58 3.18 2.45 5.07
C PHE A 58 3.01 3.44 6.22
N SER A 59 1.94 3.31 7.01
CA SER A 59 1.72 4.13 8.19
C SER A 59 2.84 3.99 9.22
N VAL A 60 3.32 2.77 9.49
CA VAL A 60 4.47 2.53 10.37
C VAL A 60 5.72 3.22 9.84
N ALA A 61 6.04 3.05 8.55
CA ALA A 61 7.24 3.63 7.96
C ALA A 61 7.25 5.17 8.08
N MET A 62 6.12 5.83 7.81
CA MET A 62 6.01 7.28 7.95
C MET A 62 6.03 7.73 9.41
N TYR A 63 5.29 7.04 10.28
CA TYR A 63 5.20 7.39 11.70
C TYR A 63 6.57 7.29 12.37
N ASP A 64 7.30 6.20 12.14
CA ASP A 64 8.63 6.00 12.71
C ASP A 64 9.65 7.00 12.18
N ALA A 65 9.58 7.36 10.89
CA ALA A 65 10.44 8.38 10.31
C ALA A 65 10.18 9.77 10.92
N TRP A 66 8.92 10.08 11.24
CA TRP A 66 8.54 11.31 11.93
C TRP A 66 8.98 11.30 13.41
N ALA A 67 8.70 10.19 14.10
CA ALA A 67 8.95 10.00 15.53
C ALA A 67 10.43 9.93 15.87
N ALA A 68 11.29 9.51 14.93
CA ALA A 68 12.74 9.48 15.12
C ALA A 68 13.37 10.84 15.47
N TYR A 69 12.68 11.93 15.13
CA TYR A 69 13.09 13.31 15.47
C TYR A 69 12.20 13.97 16.53
N ASP A 70 11.26 13.23 17.11
CA ASP A 70 10.40 13.71 18.19
C ASP A 70 10.96 13.32 19.56
N THR A 71 10.81 14.19 20.56
CA THR A 71 11.33 13.93 21.91
C THR A 71 10.36 13.15 22.80
N LEU A 72 9.10 13.03 22.41
CA LEU A 72 8.05 12.37 23.20
C LEU A 72 7.50 11.13 22.52
N ALA A 73 7.45 11.12 21.19
CA ALA A 73 6.90 10.00 20.43
C ALA A 73 7.73 8.73 20.60
N ARG A 74 7.05 7.59 20.66
CA ARG A 74 7.70 6.28 20.68
C ARG A 74 7.43 5.58 19.35
N PRO A 75 8.47 5.30 18.54
CA PRO A 75 8.32 4.54 17.29
C PRO A 75 7.63 3.19 17.52
N TYR A 76 7.00 2.65 16.48
CA TYR A 76 6.44 1.30 16.50
C TYR A 76 7.52 0.23 16.27
N LEU A 77 8.46 0.50 15.36
CA LEU A 77 9.47 -0.43 14.87
C LEU A 77 10.89 0.01 15.24
N LEU A 78 11.27 1.25 14.92
CA LEU A 78 12.63 1.77 15.04
C LEU A 78 13.08 1.79 16.52
N GLY A 79 14.11 1.01 16.82
CA GLY A 79 14.62 0.83 18.19
C GLY A 79 13.72 -0.02 19.07
N GLN A 80 12.68 -0.65 18.51
CA GLN A 80 11.71 -1.47 19.23
C GLN A 80 11.83 -2.94 18.85
N THR A 81 11.22 -3.78 19.70
CA THR A 81 10.85 -5.15 19.35
C THR A 81 9.33 -5.23 19.28
N THR A 82 8.80 -5.62 18.13
CA THR A 82 7.36 -5.71 17.90
C THR A 82 6.75 -6.86 18.70
N ALA A 83 5.41 -6.89 18.81
CA ALA A 83 4.69 -8.01 19.43
C ALA A 83 4.94 -9.37 18.73
N THR A 84 5.44 -9.34 17.49
CA THR A 84 5.78 -10.52 16.69
C THR A 84 7.21 -11.00 16.93
N GLY A 85 7.98 -10.31 17.78
CA GLY A 85 9.38 -10.63 18.08
C GLY A 85 10.38 -10.11 17.05
N PHE A 86 9.95 -9.27 16.10
CA PHE A 86 10.86 -8.63 15.16
C PHE A 86 11.50 -7.40 15.81
N THR A 87 12.83 -7.31 15.74
CA THR A 87 13.59 -6.16 16.27
C THR A 87 14.18 -5.36 15.11
N CYS A 88 13.97 -4.03 15.12
CA CYS A 88 14.69 -3.08 14.27
C CYS A 88 15.64 -2.26 15.15
N PRO A 89 16.93 -2.59 15.21
CA PRO A 89 17.88 -1.86 16.04
C PRO A 89 17.94 -0.37 15.64
N CYS A 90 18.10 0.51 16.63
CA CYS A 90 18.33 1.93 16.37
C CYS A 90 19.61 2.36 17.06
N ARG A 91 20.49 3.05 16.31
CA ARG A 91 21.62 3.78 16.88
C ARG A 91 21.17 5.20 17.22
N ASN A 92 22.07 6.02 17.77
CA ASN A 92 21.76 7.44 17.96
C ASN A 92 21.41 8.08 16.60
N VAL A 93 20.24 8.70 16.50
CA VAL A 93 19.82 9.52 15.35
C VAL A 93 20.32 10.94 15.61
N PRO A 94 21.26 11.48 14.81
CA PRO A 94 21.76 12.83 15.02
C PRO A 94 20.63 13.86 14.89
N VAL A 95 20.62 14.84 15.80
CA VAL A 95 19.63 15.92 15.79
C VAL A 95 19.96 16.89 14.66
N PRO A 96 19.07 17.09 13.67
CA PRO A 96 19.29 17.99 12.55
C PRO A 96 19.03 19.44 12.95
N THR A 97 19.62 20.39 12.22
CA THR A 97 19.34 21.82 12.38
C THR A 97 17.89 22.17 12.03
N ASP A 98 17.33 21.52 11.00
CA ASP A 98 15.93 21.65 10.58
C ASP A 98 15.23 20.29 10.70
N VAL A 99 14.50 20.12 11.81
CA VAL A 99 13.75 18.89 12.12
C VAL A 99 12.62 18.65 11.14
N GLU A 100 11.92 19.68 10.69
CA GLU A 100 10.79 19.51 9.79
C GLU A 100 11.24 19.13 8.38
N ALA A 101 12.34 19.71 7.88
CA ALA A 101 12.96 19.27 6.64
C ALA A 101 13.43 17.81 6.72
N ALA A 102 14.10 17.44 7.81
CA ALA A 102 14.57 16.07 8.02
C ALA A 102 13.42 15.05 8.09
N ARG A 103 12.32 15.39 8.78
CA ARG A 103 11.10 14.57 8.82
C ARG A 103 10.54 14.34 7.42
N LYS A 104 10.43 15.40 6.61
CA LYS A 104 9.90 15.30 5.23
C LYS A 104 10.75 14.41 4.34
N GLU A 105 12.07 14.54 4.43
CA GLU A 105 13.00 13.72 3.66
C GLU A 105 12.98 12.26 4.14
N ALA A 106 13.07 11.99 5.44
CA ALA A 106 13.02 10.64 5.98
C ALA A 106 11.71 9.92 5.66
N ILE A 107 10.56 10.59 5.80
CA ILE A 107 9.24 10.05 5.40
C ILE A 107 9.24 9.70 3.91
N SER A 108 9.79 10.58 3.07
CA SER A 108 9.77 10.37 1.62
C SER A 108 10.61 9.19 1.18
N PHE A 109 11.82 9.03 1.73
CA PHE A 109 12.64 7.86 1.44
C PHE A 109 12.04 6.57 2.02
N ALA A 110 11.45 6.62 3.22
CA ALA A 110 10.76 5.47 3.81
C ALA A 110 9.58 5.00 2.95
N ALA A 111 8.71 5.93 2.56
CA ALA A 111 7.57 5.66 1.69
C ALA A 111 8.02 5.18 0.30
N TYR A 112 8.95 5.88 -0.34
CA TYR A 112 9.46 5.53 -1.66
C TYR A 112 9.98 4.10 -1.74
N ARG A 113 10.85 3.71 -0.79
CA ARG A 113 11.44 2.36 -0.77
C ARG A 113 10.40 1.29 -0.51
N LEU A 114 9.54 1.50 0.48
CA LEU A 114 8.49 0.54 0.81
C LEU A 114 7.54 0.36 -0.37
N LEU A 115 6.96 1.45 -0.89
CA LEU A 115 5.94 1.38 -1.94
C LEU A 115 6.51 0.88 -3.27
N THR A 116 7.74 1.27 -3.63
CA THR A 116 8.43 0.70 -4.79
C THR A 116 8.50 -0.82 -4.70
N SER A 117 8.88 -1.35 -3.54
CA SER A 117 8.91 -2.80 -3.30
C SER A 117 7.52 -3.43 -3.37
N ARG A 118 6.48 -2.82 -2.77
CA ARG A 118 5.12 -3.37 -2.76
C ARG A 118 4.47 -3.44 -4.14
N TYR A 119 4.71 -2.44 -4.98
CA TYR A 119 4.04 -2.29 -6.27
C TYR A 119 4.85 -2.83 -7.46
N THR A 120 6.03 -3.41 -7.23
CA THR A 120 6.88 -3.98 -8.30
C THR A 120 6.14 -5.04 -9.14
N HIS A 121 5.25 -5.82 -8.53
CA HIS A 121 4.48 -6.88 -9.20
C HIS A 121 3.02 -6.49 -9.49
N SER A 122 2.66 -5.22 -9.34
CA SER A 122 1.32 -4.73 -9.64
C SER A 122 1.05 -4.72 -11.15
N PRO A 123 -0.18 -4.96 -11.63
CA PRO A 123 -0.54 -4.78 -13.04
C PRO A 123 -0.14 -3.41 -13.60
N GLN A 124 -0.20 -2.35 -12.78
CA GLN A 124 0.19 -0.98 -13.15
C GLN A 124 1.53 -0.55 -12.54
N ALA A 125 2.46 -1.50 -12.30
CA ALA A 125 3.76 -1.23 -11.69
C ALA A 125 4.49 -0.03 -12.32
N SER A 126 4.57 0.05 -13.66
CA SER A 126 5.24 1.16 -14.35
C SER A 126 4.65 2.53 -13.99
N GLY A 127 3.31 2.63 -13.93
CA GLY A 127 2.60 3.84 -13.53
C GLY A 127 2.87 4.23 -12.09
N ALA A 128 2.79 3.26 -11.16
CA ALA A 128 3.11 3.47 -9.75
C ALA A 128 4.57 3.92 -9.55
N MET A 129 5.53 3.26 -10.21
CA MET A 129 6.96 3.62 -10.10
C MET A 129 7.25 5.04 -10.63
N THR A 130 6.58 5.43 -11.71
CA THR A 130 6.69 6.79 -12.26
C THR A 130 6.15 7.81 -11.26
N GLN A 131 4.94 7.59 -10.74
CA GLN A 131 4.33 8.45 -9.74
C GLN A 131 5.23 8.63 -8.50
N PHE A 132 5.81 7.55 -7.97
CA PHE A 132 6.68 7.63 -6.80
C PHE A 132 7.99 8.37 -7.08
N ARG A 133 8.59 8.20 -8.28
CA ARG A 133 9.77 8.96 -8.70
C ARG A 133 9.46 10.44 -8.86
N ASP A 134 8.35 10.78 -9.51
CA ASP A 134 7.93 12.16 -9.72
C ASP A 134 7.69 12.87 -8.39
N LEU A 135 7.13 12.17 -7.40
CA LEU A 135 6.94 12.72 -6.05
C LEU A 135 8.28 13.00 -5.36
N MET A 136 9.29 12.12 -5.50
CA MET A 136 10.63 12.38 -4.99
C MET A 136 11.28 13.59 -5.69
N ILE A 137 11.18 13.66 -7.02
CA ILE A 137 11.74 14.77 -7.82
C ILE A 137 11.06 16.11 -7.46
N LYS A 138 9.74 16.10 -7.27
CA LYS A 138 8.95 17.28 -6.87
C LYS A 138 9.47 17.93 -5.58
N HIS A 139 9.94 17.13 -4.63
CA HIS A 139 10.51 17.60 -3.36
C HIS A 139 12.04 17.75 -3.38
N GLY A 140 12.68 17.58 -4.54
CA GLY A 140 14.12 17.77 -4.70
C GLY A 140 14.98 16.61 -4.18
N TYR A 141 14.39 15.43 -3.95
CA TYR A 141 15.10 14.28 -3.39
C TYR A 141 15.69 13.37 -4.48
N ASP A 142 16.97 12.99 -4.34
CA ASP A 142 17.58 11.98 -5.21
C ASP A 142 17.14 10.58 -4.79
N TYR A 143 16.07 10.09 -5.39
CA TYR A 143 15.52 8.75 -5.14
C TYR A 143 16.51 7.60 -5.43
N ARG A 144 17.66 7.87 -6.08
CA ARG A 144 18.73 6.88 -6.29
C ARG A 144 19.56 6.65 -5.03
N SER A 145 19.52 7.57 -4.05
CA SER A 145 20.22 7.43 -2.77
C SER A 145 19.64 6.27 -1.95
N ASN A 146 20.41 5.19 -1.84
CA ASN A 146 19.99 3.92 -1.21
C ASN A 146 20.80 3.57 0.06
N SER A 147 21.64 4.49 0.54
CA SER A 147 22.36 4.28 1.80
C SER A 147 21.35 4.05 2.93
N ILE A 148 21.68 3.14 3.84
CA ILE A 148 20.96 2.91 5.09
C ILE A 148 21.78 3.38 6.31
N ASP A 149 22.97 3.93 6.07
CA ASP A 149 23.83 4.46 7.12
C ASP A 149 23.46 5.91 7.42
N TYR A 150 22.66 6.10 8.46
CA TYR A 150 22.22 7.41 8.96
C TYR A 150 23.13 7.95 10.07
N SER A 151 24.26 7.31 10.37
CA SER A 151 25.17 7.75 11.44
C SER A 151 25.77 9.14 11.21
N SER A 152 25.86 9.56 9.95
CA SER A 152 26.28 10.91 9.54
C SER A 152 25.15 11.95 9.61
N GLY A 153 23.94 11.57 10.04
CA GLY A 153 22.79 12.46 10.17
C GLY A 153 21.92 12.58 8.92
N SER A 154 22.12 11.74 7.90
CA SER A 154 21.32 11.75 6.67
C SER A 154 19.87 11.28 6.92
N PRO A 155 18.84 12.14 6.71
CA PRO A 155 17.44 11.74 6.86
C PRO A 155 17.01 10.76 5.77
N ALA A 156 17.52 10.91 4.54
CA ALA A 156 17.31 9.96 3.46
C ALA A 156 17.77 8.55 3.85
N ALA A 157 18.95 8.43 4.46
CA ALA A 157 19.48 7.15 4.90
C ALA A 157 18.66 6.54 6.04
N LEU A 158 18.16 7.37 6.97
CA LEU A 158 17.25 6.93 8.02
C LEU A 158 15.93 6.39 7.43
N GLY A 159 15.34 7.10 6.47
CA GLY A 159 14.14 6.65 5.77
C GLY A 159 14.33 5.32 5.05
N ASN A 160 15.45 5.17 4.31
CA ASN A 160 15.82 3.91 3.67
C ASN A 160 15.94 2.76 4.68
N TYR A 161 16.58 3.01 5.84
CA TYR A 161 16.74 2.02 6.90
C TYR A 161 15.41 1.59 7.51
N ILE A 162 14.52 2.54 7.80
CA ILE A 162 13.17 2.25 8.32
C ILE A 162 12.39 1.39 7.32
N ALA A 163 12.39 1.74 6.03
CA ALA A 163 11.75 0.93 5.01
C ALA A 163 12.32 -0.48 4.92
N GLN A 164 13.65 -0.63 5.03
CA GLN A 164 14.30 -1.93 5.09
C GLN A 164 13.78 -2.75 6.28
N CYS A 165 13.71 -2.17 7.48
CA CYS A 165 13.17 -2.87 8.65
C CYS A 165 11.71 -3.29 8.43
N VAL A 166 10.85 -2.42 7.87
CA VAL A 166 9.45 -2.74 7.58
C VAL A 166 9.33 -3.89 6.57
N LEU A 167 10.15 -3.90 5.52
CA LEU A 167 10.18 -4.97 4.53
C LEU A 167 10.67 -6.30 5.15
N GLN A 168 11.69 -6.26 6.00
CA GLN A 168 12.20 -7.45 6.70
C GLN A 168 11.20 -8.00 7.72
N MET A 169 10.47 -7.14 8.43
CA MET A 169 9.36 -7.55 9.29
C MET A 169 8.30 -8.26 8.47
N GLY A 170 7.89 -7.65 7.35
CA GLY A 170 6.89 -8.21 6.45
C GLY A 170 7.29 -9.55 5.85
N ALA A 171 8.56 -9.75 5.51
CA ALA A 171 9.04 -11.02 4.97
C ALA A 171 8.94 -12.21 5.96
N LYS A 172 8.72 -11.94 7.25
CA LYS A 172 8.66 -12.94 8.32
C LYS A 172 7.27 -13.08 8.95
N ASP A 173 6.28 -12.35 8.46
CA ASP A 173 4.93 -12.35 9.02
C ASP A 173 4.05 -13.48 8.45
N GLY A 174 4.60 -14.38 7.64
CA GLY A 174 3.85 -15.52 7.12
C GLY A 174 2.79 -15.15 6.08
N SER A 175 2.78 -13.93 5.53
CA SER A 175 1.88 -13.55 4.43
C SER A 175 2.21 -14.23 3.09
N LEU A 176 3.35 -14.94 3.01
CA LEU A 176 3.87 -15.58 1.79
C LEU A 176 4.11 -14.58 0.66
N GLU A 177 4.53 -13.36 1.01
CA GLU A 177 4.72 -12.27 0.06
C GLU A 177 5.70 -12.62 -1.07
N GLU A 178 6.78 -13.33 -0.76
CA GLU A 178 7.76 -13.82 -1.71
C GLU A 178 7.17 -14.78 -2.76
N ASN A 179 6.04 -15.41 -2.44
CA ASN A 179 5.28 -16.28 -3.33
C ASN A 179 4.05 -15.56 -3.92
N ASN A 180 4.07 -14.22 -3.96
CA ASN A 180 2.95 -13.37 -4.35
C ASN A 180 1.66 -13.71 -3.57
N TYR A 181 1.81 -13.95 -2.27
CA TYR A 181 0.73 -14.29 -1.34
C TYR A 181 0.00 -15.60 -1.68
N ASN A 182 0.56 -16.43 -2.55
CA ASN A 182 -0.05 -17.69 -2.95
C ASN A 182 0.21 -18.78 -1.90
N ASN A 183 -0.86 -19.46 -1.47
CA ASN A 183 -0.76 -20.64 -0.62
C ASN A 183 -1.13 -21.91 -1.40
N ALA A 184 -0.10 -22.55 -1.97
CA ALA A 184 -0.25 -23.81 -2.69
C ALA A 184 -0.69 -25.01 -1.83
N LYS A 185 -0.65 -24.88 -0.49
CA LYS A 185 -1.00 -25.99 0.43
C LYS A 185 -2.50 -26.08 0.70
N TYR A 186 -3.24 -24.99 0.55
CA TYR A 186 -4.68 -25.02 0.77
C TYR A 186 -5.39 -25.70 -0.39
N LYS A 187 -6.20 -26.71 -0.09
CA LYS A 187 -7.16 -27.30 -1.03
C LYS A 187 -8.55 -27.25 -0.39
N PRO A 188 -9.60 -26.86 -1.14
CA PRO A 188 -10.96 -26.93 -0.63
C PRO A 188 -11.32 -28.38 -0.31
N ALA A 189 -12.13 -28.59 0.73
CA ALA A 189 -12.58 -29.94 1.13
C ALA A 189 -13.69 -30.47 0.21
N ASN A 190 -14.45 -29.55 -0.40
CA ASN A 190 -15.55 -29.85 -1.29
C ASN A 190 -15.14 -29.61 -2.75
N GLU A 191 -15.64 -30.46 -3.64
CA GLU A 191 -15.50 -30.28 -5.08
C GLU A 191 -16.25 -29.03 -5.55
N PRO A 192 -15.76 -28.33 -6.60
CA PRO A 192 -16.41 -27.12 -7.09
C PRO A 192 -17.87 -27.34 -7.51
N LEU A 193 -18.77 -26.47 -7.04
CA LEU A 193 -20.15 -26.44 -7.47
C LEU A 193 -20.24 -25.92 -8.90
N THR A 194 -20.66 -26.79 -9.82
CA THR A 194 -21.00 -26.36 -11.17
C THR A 194 -22.45 -25.87 -11.17
N VAL A 195 -22.67 -24.58 -11.48
CA VAL A 195 -23.98 -23.90 -11.35
C VAL A 195 -24.96 -24.28 -12.48
N ILE A 196 -25.13 -25.58 -12.75
CA ILE A 196 -26.05 -26.13 -13.74
C ILE A 196 -27.36 -26.58 -13.08
N GLN A 197 -27.34 -26.91 -11.78
CA GLN A 197 -28.50 -27.34 -11.02
C GLN A 197 -28.60 -26.58 -9.67
N PRO A 198 -29.82 -26.44 -9.09
CA PRO A 198 -30.00 -25.84 -7.77
C PRO A 198 -29.38 -26.69 -6.65
N GLY A 199 -28.86 -26.02 -5.60
CA GLY A 199 -28.31 -26.66 -4.40
C GLY A 199 -26.82 -27.00 -4.50
N PRO A 200 -26.18 -27.38 -3.38
CA PRO A 200 -24.73 -27.62 -3.31
C PRO A 200 -24.29 -28.96 -3.92
N GLY A 201 -25.24 -29.80 -4.36
CA GLY A 201 -24.98 -31.20 -4.66
C GLY A 201 -24.56 -31.97 -3.40
N THR A 202 -23.77 -33.03 -3.58
CA THR A 202 -23.19 -33.80 -2.48
C THR A 202 -21.92 -33.10 -1.98
N LEU A 203 -21.88 -32.74 -0.70
CA LEU A 203 -20.70 -32.16 -0.04
C LEU A 203 -19.91 -33.24 0.69
N ASN A 204 -18.58 -33.17 0.63
CA ASN A 204 -17.71 -34.00 1.45
C ASN A 204 -17.72 -33.53 2.91
N ASP A 205 -17.78 -32.21 3.12
CA ASP A 205 -17.84 -31.58 4.45
C ASP A 205 -18.71 -30.32 4.39
N PRO A 206 -19.95 -30.36 4.95
CA PRO A 206 -20.86 -29.20 4.93
C PRO A 206 -20.38 -28.02 5.78
N ASN A 207 -19.38 -28.21 6.66
CA ASN A 207 -18.78 -27.13 7.46
C ASN A 207 -17.59 -26.45 6.76
N ARG A 208 -17.33 -26.79 5.50
CA ARG A 208 -16.21 -26.24 4.72
C ARG A 208 -16.71 -25.57 3.45
N TRP A 209 -15.98 -24.54 3.02
CA TRP A 209 -16.31 -23.79 1.82
C TRP A 209 -16.28 -24.70 0.58
N GLN A 210 -17.31 -24.56 -0.26
CA GLN A 210 -17.40 -25.16 -1.58
C GLN A 210 -17.07 -24.08 -2.64
N PRO A 211 -16.00 -24.24 -3.44
CA PRO A 211 -15.72 -23.32 -4.53
C PRO A 211 -16.86 -23.32 -5.56
N VAL A 212 -17.16 -22.19 -6.18
CA VAL A 212 -18.12 -22.14 -7.29
C VAL A 212 -17.38 -22.16 -8.63
N LYS A 213 -17.85 -23.00 -9.58
CA LYS A 213 -17.41 -23.01 -10.97
C LYS A 213 -18.45 -22.31 -11.86
N VAL A 214 -18.10 -21.13 -12.36
CA VAL A 214 -18.90 -20.34 -13.30
C VAL A 214 -18.46 -20.56 -14.75
N ARG A 215 -19.34 -20.25 -15.72
CA ARG A 215 -19.09 -20.43 -17.17
C ARG A 215 -18.28 -19.30 -17.82
N ARG A 216 -17.72 -18.37 -17.04
CA ARG A 216 -16.84 -17.27 -17.47
C ARG A 216 -15.52 -17.41 -16.71
N ALA A 217 -14.35 -17.04 -17.24
CA ALA A 217 -13.23 -16.93 -16.30
C ALA A 217 -13.42 -15.74 -15.41
N LEU A 218 -12.83 -15.95 -14.26
CA LEU A 218 -12.55 -14.94 -13.29
C LEU A 218 -11.07 -14.58 -13.43
N ASP A 219 -10.74 -13.30 -13.30
CA ASP A 219 -9.38 -12.89 -13.04
C ASP A 219 -8.95 -13.29 -11.63
N HIS A 220 -7.75 -12.88 -11.22
CA HIS A 220 -7.24 -13.15 -9.88
C HIS A 220 -8.12 -12.54 -8.78
N ASP A 221 -9.02 -11.61 -9.09
CA ASP A 221 -9.84 -10.87 -8.14
C ASP A 221 -11.30 -11.36 -8.12
N GLY A 222 -11.63 -12.35 -8.96
CA GLY A 222 -13.00 -12.87 -9.04
C GLY A 222 -13.90 -12.06 -9.98
N TYR A 223 -13.36 -11.11 -10.76
CA TYR A 223 -14.12 -10.38 -11.77
C TYR A 223 -14.13 -11.14 -13.09
N PRO A 224 -15.24 -11.11 -13.85
CA PRO A 224 -15.27 -11.68 -15.18
C PRO A 224 -14.15 -11.08 -16.04
N MET A 225 -13.28 -11.93 -16.57
CA MET A 225 -12.33 -11.49 -17.57
C MET A 225 -13.10 -11.05 -18.82
N PHE A 226 -12.99 -9.76 -19.18
CA PHE A 226 -13.45 -9.29 -20.49
C PHE A 226 -12.67 -10.04 -21.57
N GLU A 227 -13.32 -10.35 -22.70
CA GLU A 227 -12.76 -11.15 -23.79
C GLU A 227 -11.35 -10.68 -24.14
N CYS A 228 -10.36 -11.42 -23.65
CA CYS A 228 -9.03 -11.27 -24.15
C CYS A 228 -9.10 -11.70 -25.63
N ARG A 229 -8.54 -10.92 -26.55
CA ARG A 229 -8.28 -11.36 -27.94
C ARG A 229 -7.19 -12.45 -27.94
N CYS A 230 -7.38 -13.51 -27.16
CA CYS A 230 -6.56 -14.71 -27.13
C CYS A 230 -6.84 -15.51 -28.41
N GLY A 231 -6.28 -15.05 -29.53
CA GLY A 231 -6.33 -15.77 -30.80
C GLY A 231 -7.73 -15.99 -31.36
N GLY A 232 -8.70 -15.12 -31.05
CA GLY A 232 -10.07 -15.17 -31.61
C GLY A 232 -10.94 -16.32 -31.11
N LYS A 233 -10.55 -17.02 -30.04
CA LYS A 233 -11.37 -18.11 -29.46
C LYS A 233 -12.30 -17.58 -28.37
N PRO A 234 -13.56 -18.07 -28.30
CA PRO A 234 -14.48 -17.66 -27.26
C PRO A 234 -14.03 -18.18 -25.90
N PHE A 235 -14.22 -17.37 -24.87
CA PHE A 235 -13.62 -17.55 -23.55
C PHE A 235 -13.90 -18.93 -22.89
N TRP A 236 -15.09 -19.47 -23.11
CA TRP A 236 -15.47 -20.79 -22.58
C TRP A 236 -14.59 -21.94 -23.11
N MET A 237 -13.94 -21.79 -24.27
CA MET A 237 -12.97 -22.76 -24.80
C MET A 237 -11.59 -22.66 -24.13
N LEU A 238 -11.33 -21.59 -23.38
CA LEU A 238 -10.06 -21.32 -22.69
C LEU A 238 -10.16 -21.59 -21.18
N ILE A 239 -11.35 -21.91 -20.65
CA ILE A 239 -11.49 -22.33 -19.26
C ILE A 239 -10.69 -23.62 -19.05
N ASP A 240 -9.86 -23.63 -18.01
CA ASP A 240 -8.89 -24.66 -17.67
C ASP A 240 -7.63 -24.72 -18.57
N SER A 241 -7.43 -23.75 -19.49
CA SER A 241 -6.20 -23.57 -20.27
C SER A 241 -5.19 -22.63 -19.59
N LEU A 242 -4.00 -22.47 -20.20
CA LEU A 242 -3.02 -21.45 -19.82
C LEU A 242 -3.09 -20.25 -20.77
N ASP A 243 -2.90 -19.03 -20.27
CA ASP A 243 -2.70 -17.84 -21.10
C ASP A 243 -1.26 -17.77 -21.66
N GLY A 244 -0.97 -16.75 -22.48
CA GLY A 244 0.37 -16.56 -23.06
C GLY A 244 1.49 -16.29 -22.05
N SER A 245 1.15 -16.09 -20.78
CA SER A 245 2.07 -15.94 -19.64
C SER A 245 2.11 -17.17 -18.73
N GLY A 246 1.46 -18.28 -19.12
CA GLY A 246 1.43 -19.52 -18.36
C GLY A 246 0.47 -19.51 -17.16
N ARG A 247 -0.44 -18.52 -17.06
CA ARG A 247 -1.41 -18.44 -15.96
C ARG A 247 -2.65 -19.26 -16.32
N ARG A 248 -3.19 -20.00 -15.35
CA ARG A 248 -4.39 -20.81 -15.55
C ARG A 248 -5.61 -19.91 -15.65
N ILE A 249 -6.27 -19.97 -16.80
CA ILE A 249 -7.59 -19.39 -17.01
C ILE A 249 -8.59 -20.34 -16.35
N THR A 250 -9.32 -19.89 -15.33
CA THR A 250 -10.33 -20.74 -14.67
C THR A 250 -11.62 -19.99 -14.38
N GLY A 251 -12.73 -20.72 -14.47
CA GLY A 251 -14.03 -20.27 -13.95
C GLY A 251 -14.29 -20.74 -12.52
N THR A 252 -13.32 -21.42 -11.90
CA THR A 252 -13.46 -21.94 -10.53
C THR A 252 -12.91 -20.93 -9.54
N GLN A 253 -13.70 -20.53 -8.56
CA GLN A 253 -13.25 -19.69 -7.46
C GLN A 253 -12.09 -20.35 -6.71
N SER A 254 -11.12 -19.56 -6.29
CA SER A 254 -10.06 -19.97 -5.38
C SER A 254 -10.19 -19.22 -4.05
N SER A 255 -9.68 -19.81 -2.97
CA SER A 255 -9.50 -19.05 -1.74
C SER A 255 -8.34 -18.08 -1.93
N GLN A 256 -8.61 -16.79 -1.83
CA GLN A 256 -7.61 -15.74 -2.04
C GLN A 256 -6.50 -15.77 -0.99
N THR A 257 -6.85 -16.10 0.25
CA THR A 257 -6.02 -15.79 1.42
C THR A 257 -6.11 -16.84 2.55
N PRO A 258 -6.07 -18.16 2.29
CA PRO A 258 -6.35 -19.18 3.30
C PRO A 258 -5.32 -19.26 4.43
N HIS A 259 -4.11 -18.71 4.24
CA HIS A 259 -3.07 -18.61 5.28
C HIS A 259 -3.15 -17.34 6.11
N TRP A 260 -3.94 -16.34 5.73
CA TRP A 260 -3.88 -15.01 6.36
C TRP A 260 -4.31 -15.00 7.82
N GLY A 261 -5.09 -15.98 8.27
CA GLY A 261 -5.36 -16.20 9.71
C GLY A 261 -4.11 -16.57 10.52
N LYS A 262 -2.98 -16.89 9.89
CA LYS A 262 -1.68 -17.13 10.52
C LYS A 262 -0.74 -15.92 10.45
N VAL A 263 -1.11 -14.87 9.70
CA VAL A 263 -0.33 -13.63 9.65
C VAL A 263 -0.46 -12.96 11.02
N PRO A 264 0.66 -12.65 11.70
CA PRO A 264 0.61 -11.99 12.99
C PRO A 264 -0.17 -10.68 12.93
N PRO A 265 -1.08 -10.46 13.89
CA PRO A 265 -1.82 -9.21 13.97
C PRO A 265 -0.89 -8.05 14.34
N PHE A 266 -1.26 -6.84 13.91
CA PHE A 266 -0.43 -5.64 14.05
C PHE A 266 -0.35 -5.11 15.49
N SER A 267 -1.46 -5.12 16.21
CA SER A 267 -1.57 -4.56 17.57
C SER A 267 -2.16 -5.52 18.59
N LEU A 268 -2.74 -6.64 18.14
CA LEU A 268 -3.32 -7.65 19.02
C LEU A 268 -2.22 -8.60 19.51
N LYS A 269 -2.37 -9.06 20.74
CA LYS A 269 -1.53 -10.06 21.37
C LYS A 269 -2.20 -11.43 21.25
N LYS A 270 -1.42 -12.49 21.43
CA LYS A 270 -1.96 -13.86 21.51
C LYS A 270 -3.04 -14.01 22.58
N THR A 271 -2.94 -13.24 23.67
CA THR A 271 -3.93 -13.20 24.76
C THR A 271 -5.28 -12.63 24.33
N ASP A 272 -5.34 -11.88 23.23
CA ASP A 272 -6.58 -11.28 22.73
C ASP A 272 -7.38 -12.27 21.86
N GLN A 273 -6.78 -13.41 21.49
CA GLN A 273 -7.40 -14.41 20.64
C GLN A 273 -8.50 -15.17 21.39
N ARG A 274 -9.70 -15.23 20.79
CA ARG A 274 -10.79 -16.11 21.22
C ARG A 274 -11.12 -17.09 20.10
N VAL A 275 -11.12 -18.38 20.41
CA VAL A 275 -11.49 -19.44 19.47
C VAL A 275 -12.89 -19.92 19.81
N PHE A 276 -13.81 -19.76 18.87
CA PHE A 276 -15.15 -20.31 18.98
C PHE A 276 -15.20 -21.65 18.27
N VAL A 277 -15.71 -22.67 18.95
CA VAL A 277 -15.99 -23.98 18.37
C VAL A 277 -17.51 -24.10 18.28
N ARG A 278 -18.02 -24.49 17.12
CA ARG A 278 -19.44 -24.80 16.96
C ARG A 278 -19.71 -26.13 17.66
N ASN A 279 -20.57 -26.13 18.67
CA ASN A 279 -21.05 -27.36 19.30
C ASN A 279 -21.89 -28.11 18.25
N GLY A 280 -21.45 -29.31 17.88
CA GLY A 280 -21.84 -29.99 16.64
C GLY A 280 -23.33 -30.03 16.30
N MET A 281 -23.60 -29.94 15.00
CA MET A 281 -24.66 -30.63 14.28
C MET A 281 -24.04 -31.18 12.99
#